data_AF-N0B7F2-F1
#
_entry.id   AF-N0B7F2-F1
#
_cell.length_a   1.000
_cell.length_b   1.000
_cell.length_c   1.000
_cell.angle_alpha   90.00
_cell.angle_beta   90.00
_cell.angle_gamma   90.00
#
_symmetry.space_group_name_H-M   'P 1'
#
loop_
_entity.id
_entity.type
_entity.pdbx_description
1 polymer ?
#
loop_
_entity_poly.entity_id
_entity_poly.type
_entity_poly.pdbx_seq_one_letter_code
_entity_poly.pdbx_strand_id
1 'polypeptide(L)'
;MPGLLRPEDLKMISSDAEMAEVDRGRKLADKKKEQDRALREAFMSRKVAPEAIERINNAVRIAAQNGHHHLEVITFPSSYCNDGGRRINIADAEWPTTLTGFAKDAYDFYDNELRPLGYKLRAEIVNFPGGMPGEVSLSLAW
;
A
#
# COMPACT_ATOMS: atom_id res chain seq x y z
N MET A 1 -11.41 15.27 56.48
CA MET A 1 -11.67 13.97 55.83
C MET A 1 -12.23 14.25 54.45
N PRO A 2 -11.76 13.62 53.37
CA PRO A 2 -12.43 13.77 52.09
C PRO A 2 -13.80 13.07 52.20
N GLY A 3 -14.88 13.82 52.00
CA GLY A 3 -16.23 13.28 51.94
C GLY A 3 -16.45 12.49 50.64
N LEU A 4 -17.46 11.63 50.63
CA LEU A 4 -17.86 10.89 49.42
C LEU A 4 -18.26 11.89 48.31
N LEU A 5 -17.83 11.60 47.07
CA LEU A 5 -18.21 12.38 45.89
C LEU A 5 -19.73 12.34 45.67
N ARG A 6 -20.32 13.47 45.29
CA ARG A 6 -21.75 13.54 45.00
C ARG A 6 -22.02 13.02 43.59
N PRO A 7 -23.21 12.46 43.33
CA PRO A 7 -23.59 12.01 41.99
C PRO A 7 -23.45 13.08 40.89
N GLU A 8 -23.64 14.37 41.20
CA GLU A 8 -23.41 15.47 40.25
C GLU A 8 -21.93 15.61 39.89
N ASP A 9 -21.05 15.52 40.88
CA ASP A 9 -19.60 15.59 40.68
C ASP A 9 -19.14 14.40 39.82
N LEU A 10 -19.71 13.20 40.04
CA LEU A 10 -19.43 12.01 39.23
C LEU A 10 -19.91 12.14 37.77
N LYS A 11 -21.08 12.75 37.52
CA LYS A 11 -21.58 13.00 36.16
C LYS A 11 -20.70 13.99 35.38
N MET A 12 -20.20 15.01 36.07
CA MET A 12 -19.27 15.98 35.46
C MET A 12 -17.95 15.28 35.09
N ILE A 13 -17.39 14.49 36.01
CA ILE A 13 -16.16 13.73 35.76
C ILE A 13 -16.34 12.74 34.60
N SER A 14 -17.47 12.03 34.52
CA SER A 14 -17.72 11.09 33.41
C SER A 14 -17.85 11.82 32.07
N SER A 15 -18.56 12.95 32.03
CA SER A 15 -18.69 13.77 30.83
C SER A 15 -17.34 14.30 30.35
N ASP A 16 -16.49 14.77 31.26
CA ASP A 16 -15.14 15.25 30.93
C ASP A 16 -14.25 14.11 30.41
N ALA A 17 -14.35 12.93 31.01
CA ALA A 17 -13.62 11.74 30.55
C ALA A 17 -14.07 11.30 29.15
N GLU A 18 -15.37 11.27 28.89
CA GLU A 18 -15.94 10.95 27.56
C GLU A 18 -15.47 11.94 26.48
N MET A 19 -15.50 13.25 26.77
CA MET A 19 -14.97 14.27 25.85
C MET A 19 -13.47 14.07 25.58
N ALA A 20 -12.68 13.77 26.62
CA ALA A 20 -11.25 13.52 26.46
C ALA A 20 -10.96 12.28 25.59
N GLU A 21 -11.75 11.20 25.72
CA GLU A 21 -11.63 10.00 24.87
C GLU A 21 -11.98 10.30 23.41
N VAL A 22 -13.07 11.05 23.17
CA VAL A 22 -13.44 11.48 21.81
C VAL A 22 -12.32 12.31 21.17
N ASP A 23 -11.75 13.27 21.89
CA ASP A 23 -10.66 14.10 21.40
C ASP A 23 -9.37 13.30 21.15
N ARG A 24 -9.06 12.32 22.01
CA ARG A 24 -7.95 11.37 21.79
C ARG A 24 -8.19 10.56 20.51
N GLY A 25 -9.38 10.01 20.34
CA GLY A 25 -9.77 9.26 19.15
C GLY A 25 -9.63 10.09 17.87
N ARG A 26 -10.10 11.35 17.88
CA ARG A 26 -9.94 12.28 16.75
C ARG A 26 -8.48 12.57 16.43
N LYS A 27 -7.67 12.90 17.44
CA LYS A 27 -6.23 13.16 17.25
C LYS A 27 -5.47 11.95 16.67
N LEU A 28 -5.83 10.74 17.09
CA LEU A 28 -5.25 9.51 16.53
C LEU A 28 -5.66 9.30 15.07
N ALA A 29 -6.93 9.52 14.75
CA ALA A 29 -7.43 9.41 13.38
C ALA A 29 -6.79 10.45 12.45
N ASP A 30 -6.65 11.70 12.91
CA ASP A 30 -6.01 12.78 12.15
C ASP A 30 -4.53 12.48 11.87
N LYS A 31 -3.79 12.01 12.87
CA LYS A 31 -2.39 11.58 12.70
C LYS A 31 -2.26 10.44 11.70
N LYS A 32 -3.15 9.44 11.77
CA LYS A 32 -3.16 8.33 10.82
C LYS A 32 -3.41 8.83 9.39
N LYS A 33 -4.41 9.70 9.21
CA LYS A 33 -4.73 10.28 7.90
C LYS A 33 -3.57 11.09 7.32
N GLU A 34 -2.85 11.83 8.16
CA GLU A 34 -1.66 12.58 7.75
C GLU A 34 -0.52 11.64 7.33
N GLN A 35 -0.28 10.57 8.09
CA GLN A 35 0.70 9.54 7.74
C GLN A 35 0.34 8.86 6.42
N ASP A 36 -0.91 8.45 6.24
CA ASP A 36 -1.40 7.80 5.02
C ASP A 36 -1.23 8.72 3.80
N ARG A 37 -1.51 10.03 3.97
CA ARG A 37 -1.28 11.04 2.92
C ARG A 37 0.20 11.16 2.56
N ALA A 38 1.08 11.25 3.56
CA ALA A 38 2.53 11.36 3.33
C ALA A 38 3.10 10.13 2.62
N LEU A 39 2.67 8.92 3.01
CA LEU A 39 3.05 7.68 2.34
C LEU A 39 2.59 7.66 0.88
N ARG A 40 1.36 8.12 0.62
CA ARG A 40 0.83 8.24 -0.74
C ARG A 40 1.63 9.23 -1.57
N GLU A 41 1.92 10.42 -1.05
CA GLU A 41 2.71 11.44 -1.75
C GLU A 41 4.13 10.94 -2.08
N ALA A 42 4.78 10.26 -1.12
CA ALA A 42 6.08 9.64 -1.35
C ALA A 42 6.01 8.56 -2.45
N PHE A 43 4.98 7.72 -2.44
CA PHE A 43 4.76 6.73 -3.51
C PHE A 43 4.51 7.39 -4.88
N MET A 44 3.73 8.47 -4.92
CA MET A 44 3.38 9.14 -6.17
C MET A 44 4.57 9.84 -6.84
N SER A 45 5.53 10.30 -6.03
CA SER A 45 6.72 11.03 -6.50
C SER A 45 7.96 10.14 -6.70
N ARG A 46 7.99 8.95 -6.09
CA ARG A 46 9.11 8.02 -6.20
C ARG A 46 9.32 7.55 -7.63
N LYS A 47 10.61 7.41 -8.00
CA LYS A 47 11.08 6.89 -9.28
C LYS A 47 11.88 5.61 -9.11
N VAL A 48 11.95 4.81 -10.17
CA VAL A 48 12.87 3.68 -10.27
C VAL A 48 14.30 4.19 -10.14
N ALA A 49 15.06 3.58 -9.23
CA ALA A 49 16.42 4.02 -8.94
C ALA A 49 17.37 3.63 -10.09
N PRO A 50 18.45 4.39 -10.35
CA PRO A 50 19.43 4.08 -11.39
C PRO A 50 20.02 2.67 -11.27
N GLU A 51 20.22 2.19 -10.05
CA GLU A 51 20.74 0.86 -9.73
C GLU A 51 19.69 -0.27 -9.80
N ALA A 52 18.48 -0.02 -10.31
CA ALA A 52 17.40 -1.00 -10.34
C ALA A 52 17.78 -2.29 -11.09
N ILE A 53 18.49 -2.17 -12.21
CA ILE A 53 18.95 -3.34 -12.99
C ILE A 53 19.84 -4.25 -12.14
N GLU A 54 20.80 -3.68 -11.42
CA GLU A 54 21.71 -4.46 -10.56
C GLU A 54 20.94 -5.16 -9.45
N ARG A 55 20.02 -4.45 -8.79
CA ARG A 55 19.19 -5.00 -7.71
C ARG A 55 18.29 -6.13 -8.22
N ILE A 56 17.65 -5.96 -9.37
CA ILE A 56 16.79 -6.97 -9.99
C ILE A 56 17.62 -8.20 -10.36
N ASN A 57 18.77 -8.03 -11.03
CA ASN A 57 19.65 -9.14 -11.40
C ASN A 57 20.10 -9.97 -10.19
N ASN A 58 20.44 -9.32 -9.09
CA ASN A 58 20.81 -10.01 -7.87
C ASN A 58 19.63 -10.77 -7.27
N ALA A 59 18.45 -10.16 -7.20
CA ALA A 59 17.26 -10.76 -6.64
C ALA A 59 16.74 -11.96 -7.46
N VAL A 60 16.63 -11.82 -8.80
CA VAL A 60 16.18 -12.92 -9.68
C VAL A 60 17.17 -14.07 -9.70
N ARG A 61 18.48 -13.81 -9.61
CA ARG A 61 19.50 -14.85 -9.49
C ARG A 61 19.29 -15.68 -8.22
N ILE A 62 19.11 -15.03 -7.08
CA ILE A 62 18.87 -15.71 -5.80
C ILE A 62 17.56 -16.51 -5.86
N ALA A 63 16.49 -15.92 -6.38
CA ALA A 63 15.21 -16.60 -6.53
C ALA A 63 15.32 -17.86 -7.41
N ALA A 64 15.97 -17.75 -8.57
CA ALA A 64 16.20 -18.86 -9.49
C ALA A 64 17.09 -19.97 -8.88
N GLN A 65 18.15 -19.59 -8.14
CA GLN A 65 19.00 -20.54 -7.41
C GLN A 65 18.22 -21.35 -6.36
N ASN A 66 17.17 -20.77 -5.81
CA ASN A 66 16.27 -21.42 -4.86
C ASN A 66 15.10 -22.18 -5.52
N GLY A 67 15.10 -22.31 -6.85
CA GLY A 67 14.05 -23.02 -7.60
C GLY A 67 12.76 -22.24 -7.78
N HIS A 68 12.76 -20.92 -7.52
CA HIS A 68 11.61 -20.07 -7.86
C HIS A 68 11.66 -19.66 -9.34
N HIS A 69 10.48 -19.45 -9.90
CA HIS A 69 10.28 -18.99 -11.29
C HIS A 69 9.58 -17.63 -11.37
N HIS A 70 9.41 -16.99 -10.21
CA HIS A 70 8.85 -15.65 -10.10
C HIS A 70 9.38 -14.95 -8.85
N LEU A 71 9.23 -13.62 -8.82
CA LEU A 71 9.66 -12.75 -7.73
C LEU A 71 8.69 -11.58 -7.59
N GLU A 72 8.13 -11.38 -6.39
CA GLU A 72 7.42 -10.15 -6.04
C GLU A 72 8.41 -8.98 -5.98
N VAL A 73 8.09 -7.89 -6.66
CA VAL A 73 8.97 -6.72 -6.79
C VAL A 73 8.39 -5.46 -6.17
N ILE A 74 7.06 -5.30 -6.14
CA ILE A 74 6.39 -4.13 -5.59
C ILE A 74 5.06 -4.55 -4.98
N THR A 75 4.78 -4.05 -3.78
CA THR A 75 3.47 -4.17 -3.12
C THR A 75 2.98 -2.78 -2.72
N PHE A 76 1.72 -2.47 -3.00
CA PHE A 76 1.13 -1.16 -2.72
C PHE A 76 -0.40 -1.20 -2.63
N PRO A 77 -1.05 -0.21 -1.98
CA PRO A 77 -2.51 -0.18 -1.90
C PRO A 77 -3.19 -0.05 -3.27
N SER A 78 -4.20 -0.88 -3.54
CA SER A 78 -5.07 -0.84 -4.72
C SER A 78 -5.67 0.55 -4.97
N SER A 79 -5.95 1.28 -3.89
CA SER A 79 -6.46 2.66 -3.91
C SER A 79 -5.51 3.67 -4.56
N TYR A 80 -4.26 3.28 -4.82
CA TYR A 80 -3.31 4.10 -5.57
C TYR A 80 -3.46 3.91 -7.09
N CYS A 81 -4.15 2.87 -7.56
CA CYS A 81 -4.60 2.80 -8.95
C CYS A 81 -5.73 3.81 -9.18
N ASN A 82 -5.84 4.37 -10.39
CA ASN A 82 -6.89 5.35 -10.72
C ASN A 82 -8.31 4.75 -10.71
N ASP A 83 -8.42 3.42 -10.73
CA ASP A 83 -9.66 2.64 -10.70
C ASP A 83 -9.83 1.85 -9.40
N GLY A 84 -8.99 2.08 -8.39
CA GLY A 84 -9.01 1.34 -7.12
C GLY A 84 -8.63 -0.14 -7.25
N GLY A 85 -7.93 -0.55 -8.32
CA GLY A 85 -7.49 -1.93 -8.53
C GLY A 85 -8.56 -2.83 -9.16
N ARG A 86 -9.66 -2.26 -9.67
CA ARG A 86 -10.76 -3.02 -10.28
C ARG A 86 -10.29 -3.87 -11.47
N ARG A 87 -9.50 -3.32 -12.38
CA ARG A 87 -8.99 -4.05 -13.56
C ARG A 87 -8.06 -5.18 -13.18
N ILE A 88 -7.19 -4.96 -12.19
CA ILE A 88 -6.32 -6.02 -11.63
C ILE A 88 -7.17 -7.14 -11.04
N ASN A 89 -8.21 -6.80 -10.27
CA ASN A 89 -9.08 -7.78 -9.62
C ASN A 89 -9.81 -8.72 -10.59
N ILE A 90 -10.12 -8.25 -11.81
CA ILE A 90 -10.79 -9.06 -12.84
C ILE A 90 -9.82 -9.60 -13.91
N ALA A 91 -8.51 -9.48 -13.68
CA ALA A 91 -7.46 -9.87 -14.63
C ALA A 91 -7.62 -9.25 -16.03
N ASP A 92 -8.11 -8.01 -16.11
CA ASP A 92 -8.26 -7.26 -17.36
C ASP A 92 -6.88 -6.93 -17.92
N ALA A 93 -6.60 -7.29 -19.19
CA ALA A 93 -5.31 -7.06 -19.85
C ALA A 93 -4.88 -5.58 -19.88
N GLU A 94 -5.81 -4.63 -19.79
CA GLU A 94 -5.52 -3.20 -19.74
C GLU A 94 -5.21 -2.68 -18.32
N TRP A 95 -5.11 -3.55 -17.31
CA TRP A 95 -4.74 -3.17 -15.94
C TRP A 95 -3.51 -2.24 -15.83
N PRO A 96 -2.48 -2.29 -16.72
CA PRO A 96 -1.37 -1.36 -16.62
C PRO A 96 -1.77 0.11 -16.77
N THR A 97 -2.87 0.39 -17.48
CA THR A 97 -3.39 1.75 -17.69
C THR A 97 -3.92 2.39 -16.42
N THR A 98 -4.13 1.61 -15.35
CA THR A 98 -4.66 2.11 -14.08
C THR A 98 -3.58 2.44 -13.08
N LEU A 99 -2.34 2.01 -13.33
CA LEU A 99 -1.20 2.29 -12.47
C LEU A 99 -0.91 3.79 -12.43
N THR A 100 -0.57 4.28 -11.25
CA THR A 100 -0.13 5.67 -11.05
C THR A 100 1.13 5.70 -10.19
N GLY A 101 1.77 6.87 -10.09
CA GLY A 101 2.94 7.06 -9.25
C GLY A 101 4.09 6.09 -9.58
N PHE A 102 4.73 5.57 -8.52
CA PHE A 102 5.83 4.63 -8.65
C PHE A 102 5.44 3.32 -9.35
N ALA A 103 4.21 2.82 -9.19
CA ALA A 103 3.79 1.60 -9.90
C ALA A 103 3.78 1.80 -11.42
N LYS A 104 3.34 2.98 -11.89
CA LYS A 104 3.40 3.32 -13.32
C LYS A 104 4.85 3.42 -13.79
N ASP A 105 5.69 4.12 -13.03
CA ASP A 105 7.11 4.30 -13.36
C ASP A 105 7.85 2.94 -13.45
N ALA A 106 7.53 2.02 -12.54
CA ALA A 106 8.06 0.66 -12.56
C ALA A 106 7.53 -0.19 -13.72
N TYR A 107 6.25 -0.02 -14.11
CA TYR A 107 5.71 -0.68 -15.29
C TYR A 107 6.41 -0.17 -16.57
N ASP A 108 6.60 1.13 -16.71
CA ASP A 108 7.30 1.73 -17.85
C ASP A 108 8.76 1.21 -17.92
N PHE A 109 9.45 1.11 -16.78
CA PHE A 109 10.77 0.47 -16.69
C PHE A 109 10.73 -1.01 -17.11
N TYR A 110 9.76 -1.79 -16.61
CA TYR A 110 9.58 -3.19 -17.03
C TYR A 110 9.35 -3.31 -18.54
N ASP A 111 8.51 -2.45 -19.11
CA ASP A 111 8.15 -2.49 -20.54
C ASP A 111 9.37 -2.23 -21.43
N ASN A 112 10.23 -1.30 -21.03
CA ASN A 112 11.43 -0.92 -21.79
C ASN A 112 12.60 -1.88 -21.58
N GLU A 113 12.88 -2.31 -20.35
CA GLU A 113 14.12 -3.00 -20.01
C GLU A 113 13.96 -4.51 -19.87
N LEU A 114 12.83 -4.97 -19.32
CA LEU A 114 12.65 -6.37 -18.91
C LEU A 114 11.81 -7.18 -19.90
N ARG A 115 10.72 -6.60 -20.42
CA ARG A 115 9.84 -7.25 -21.39
C ARG A 115 10.59 -7.71 -22.65
N PRO A 116 11.51 -6.92 -23.25
CA PRO A 116 12.26 -7.37 -24.43
C PRO A 116 13.16 -8.57 -24.16
N LEU A 117 13.54 -8.80 -22.90
CA LEU A 117 14.35 -9.95 -22.48
C LEU A 117 13.50 -11.21 -22.20
N GLY A 118 12.18 -11.11 -22.28
CA GLY A 118 11.27 -12.24 -22.12
C GLY A 118 10.57 -12.33 -20.76
N TYR A 119 10.93 -11.49 -19.78
CA TYR A 119 10.22 -11.43 -18.50
C TYR A 119 8.73 -11.13 -18.70
N LYS A 120 7.91 -11.69 -17.81
CA LYS A 120 6.48 -11.37 -17.70
C LYS A 120 6.22 -10.62 -16.40
N LEU A 121 5.37 -9.60 -16.46
CA LEU A 121 4.88 -8.92 -15.27
C LEU A 121 3.44 -9.35 -15.00
N ARG A 122 3.16 -9.71 -13.75
CA ARG A 122 1.83 -10.05 -13.25
C ARG A 122 1.43 -9.06 -12.16
N ALA A 123 0.13 -8.80 -12.07
CA ALA A 123 -0.48 -8.01 -11.01
C ALA A 123 -1.61 -8.82 -10.37
N GLU A 124 -1.70 -8.79 -9.05
CA GLU A 124 -2.75 -9.48 -8.29
C GLU A 124 -3.21 -8.67 -7.08
N ILE A 125 -4.47 -8.86 -6.67
CA ILE A 125 -4.97 -8.37 -5.39
C ILE A 125 -4.62 -9.39 -4.30
N VAL A 126 -3.85 -8.96 -3.31
CA VAL A 126 -3.31 -9.83 -2.25
C VAL A 126 -4.34 -10.07 -1.14
N ASN A 127 -5.18 -9.08 -0.85
CA ASN A 127 -6.16 -9.16 0.24
C ASN A 127 -7.43 -8.34 -0.05
N PHE A 128 -8.49 -8.65 0.71
CA PHE A 128 -9.82 -8.07 0.52
C PHE A 128 -10.43 -7.52 1.83
N PRO A 129 -9.83 -6.50 2.47
CA PRO A 129 -10.36 -5.90 3.69
C PRO A 129 -11.79 -5.38 3.47
N GLY A 130 -12.74 -5.86 4.26
CA GLY A 130 -14.16 -5.49 4.12
C GLY A 130 -14.77 -5.90 2.77
N GLY A 131 -14.19 -6.89 2.08
CA GLY A 131 -14.64 -7.35 0.76
C GLY A 131 -14.18 -6.48 -0.42
N MET A 132 -13.36 -5.46 -0.17
CA MET A 132 -12.83 -4.55 -1.20
C MET A 132 -11.35 -4.86 -1.49
N PRO A 133 -10.85 -4.69 -2.73
CA PRO A 133 -9.43 -4.86 -3.03
C PRO A 133 -8.55 -4.02 -2.10
N GLY A 134 -7.60 -4.65 -1.40
CA GLY A 134 -6.70 -3.98 -0.48
C GLY A 134 -5.32 -3.74 -1.10
N GLU A 135 -4.39 -4.68 -0.96
CA GLU A 135 -3.04 -4.55 -1.52
C GLU A 135 -2.93 -5.16 -2.93
N VAL A 136 -2.14 -4.53 -3.78
CA VAL A 136 -1.70 -5.02 -5.09
C VAL A 136 -0.27 -5.54 -4.96
N SER A 137 0.00 -6.73 -5.49
CA SER A 137 1.36 -7.23 -5.72
C SER A 137 1.68 -7.20 -7.22
N LEU A 138 2.87 -6.70 -7.56
CA LEU A 138 3.48 -6.85 -8.88
C LEU A 138 4.63 -7.84 -8.78
N SER A 139 4.64 -8.85 -9.66
CA SER A 139 5.68 -9.87 -9.71
C SER A 139 6.23 -10.09 -11.11
N LEU A 140 7.55 -10.29 -11.18
CA LEU A 140 8.24 -10.75 -12.39
C LEU A 140 8.21 -12.26 -12.44
N ALA A 141 8.00 -12.83 -13.63
CA ALA A 141 8.12 -14.25 -13.92
C ALA A 141 9.04 -14.48 -15.12
N TRP A 142 9.77 -15.60 -15.11
CA TRP A 142 10.71 -16.02 -16.16
C TRP A 142 10.58 -17.52 -16.46
#